data_AF-A0A8T3CIH9-F1
#
_entry.id   AF-A0A8T3CIH9-F1
#
_cell.length_a   1.000
_cell.length_b   1.000
_cell.length_c   1.000
_cell.angle_alpha   90.00
_cell.angle_beta   90.00
_cell.angle_gamma   90.00
#
_symmetry.space_group_name_H-M   'P 1'
#
loop_
_entity.id
_entity.type
_entity.pdbx_description
1 polymer ?
#
loop_
_entity_poly.entity_id
_entity_poly.type
_entity_poly.pdbx_seq_one_letter_code
_entity_poly.pdbx_strand_id
1 'polypeptide(L)'
;MRVIQRACRALGIRRAYLLVPLLLLLLVGAVLTALLPAADDQATASRRQAGDSARGQQRVLAEEEEAEKDSFTIIMQTYNRTDVLLKLLNHYQGVPRLHQVIVVWNNVGEKPPRELWDSLGPHPVPVLFKEQSLNLMRNRLQAFSELRTNAVLMLDDDTLVSAPDLGFAFSVWKLFPEQIVGFVPRKHVTTASGVYSYGSFELQDATAGGDRYSMVLVGAAFFHRRYLELFQQQPAEVHALLDETQNCDDIAMNFVVAMRLAQRGAGAGPGVAGRASGVFVKPVDLRNLERDARSGYLGMWHRPEHLLQRSYCLNRLARIYGAMPLQYSNIMLSQFGFPSYANHKAKS
;
A
#
# COMPACT_ATOMS: atom_id res chain seq x y z
N MET A 1 102.82 33.14 -70.07
CA MET A 1 103.87 32.32 -69.41
C MET A 1 103.21 31.40 -68.40
N ARG A 2 103.61 30.11 -68.39
CA ARG A 2 103.66 29.10 -67.28
C ARG A 2 103.23 29.61 -65.88
N VAL A 3 102.54 28.91 -64.96
CA VAL A 3 102.42 27.47 -64.61
C VAL A 3 101.47 27.32 -63.37
N ILE A 4 100.64 26.24 -63.31
CA ILE A 4 100.27 25.28 -62.20
C ILE A 4 99.97 25.86 -60.77
N GLN A 5 98.89 25.53 -60.01
CA GLN A 5 98.62 24.30 -59.19
C GLN A 5 97.25 24.44 -58.41
N ARG A 6 96.21 23.59 -58.59
CA ARG A 6 95.66 22.45 -57.78
C ARG A 6 95.45 22.58 -56.24
N ALA A 7 94.18 22.38 -55.79
CA ALA A 7 93.66 21.41 -54.77
C ALA A 7 92.18 21.78 -54.37
N CYS A 8 91.09 21.01 -54.65
CA CYS A 8 90.50 19.81 -53.98
C CYS A 8 90.51 19.85 -52.43
N ARG A 9 89.50 19.50 -51.61
CA ARG A 9 88.25 18.70 -51.75
C ARG A 9 87.41 18.80 -50.44
N ALA A 10 86.10 18.57 -50.59
CA ALA A 10 85.19 17.80 -49.71
C ALA A 10 84.77 18.31 -48.31
N LEU A 11 83.47 18.68 -48.17
CA LEU A 11 82.63 18.28 -47.03
C LEU A 11 81.11 18.40 -47.36
N GLY A 12 80.58 17.44 -48.13
CA GLY A 12 79.19 17.47 -48.62
C GLY A 12 78.40 16.16 -48.44
N ILE A 13 78.70 15.35 -47.41
CA ILE A 13 78.13 13.99 -47.29
C ILE A 13 77.41 13.74 -45.94
N ARG A 14 77.47 14.64 -44.94
CA ARG A 14 76.91 14.37 -43.60
C ARG A 14 75.47 14.85 -43.34
N ARG A 15 74.85 15.67 -44.20
CA ARG A 15 73.46 16.15 -43.98
C ARG A 15 72.37 15.21 -44.52
N ALA A 16 72.67 14.36 -45.50
CA ALA A 16 71.68 13.48 -46.12
C ALA A 16 71.27 12.29 -45.21
N TYR A 17 72.17 11.79 -44.36
CA TYR A 17 71.91 10.61 -43.51
C TYR A 17 71.02 10.87 -42.29
N LEU A 18 70.78 12.13 -41.93
CA LEU A 18 69.87 12.51 -40.83
C LEU A 18 68.46 12.86 -41.32
N LEU A 19 68.32 13.30 -42.57
CA LEU A 19 67.01 13.66 -43.16
C LEU A 19 66.15 12.43 -43.45
N VAL A 20 66.78 11.34 -43.93
CA VAL A 20 66.08 10.10 -44.28
C VAL A 20 65.37 9.44 -43.09
N PRO A 21 66.00 9.22 -41.91
CA PRO A 21 65.31 8.64 -40.76
C PRO A 21 64.24 9.57 -40.18
N LEU A 22 64.42 10.90 -40.25
CA LEU A 22 63.41 11.87 -39.82
C LEU A 22 62.17 11.84 -40.72
N LEU A 23 62.38 11.76 -42.04
CA LEU A 23 61.30 11.60 -43.01
C LEU A 23 60.58 10.26 -42.84
N LEU A 24 61.31 9.17 -42.57
CA LEU A 24 60.72 7.86 -42.26
C LEU A 24 59.90 7.89 -40.97
N LEU A 25 60.37 8.55 -39.91
CA LEU A 25 59.61 8.72 -38.66
C LEU A 25 58.34 9.56 -38.88
N LEU A 26 58.42 10.61 -39.69
CA LEU A 26 57.25 11.42 -40.07
C LEU A 26 56.27 10.62 -40.93
N LEU A 27 56.75 9.78 -41.85
CA LEU A 27 55.92 8.90 -42.68
C LEU A 27 55.25 7.82 -41.85
N VAL A 28 55.99 7.19 -40.92
CA VAL A 28 55.44 6.22 -39.97
C VAL A 28 54.44 6.87 -39.04
N GLY A 29 54.71 8.09 -38.56
CA GLY A 29 53.78 8.88 -37.76
C GLY A 29 52.50 9.21 -38.53
N ALA A 30 52.62 9.65 -39.79
CA ALA A 30 51.48 9.97 -40.65
C ALA A 30 50.65 8.73 -40.99
N VAL A 31 51.29 7.60 -41.27
CA VAL A 31 50.63 6.31 -41.55
C VAL A 31 49.95 5.78 -40.29
N LEU A 32 50.58 5.88 -39.11
CA LEU A 32 49.96 5.52 -37.83
C LEU A 32 48.73 6.39 -37.52
N THR A 33 48.78 7.70 -37.80
CA THR A 33 47.60 8.57 -37.64
C THR A 33 46.51 8.31 -38.66
N ALA A 34 46.84 7.85 -39.87
CA ALA A 34 45.87 7.46 -40.90
C ALA A 34 45.26 6.07 -40.65
N LEU A 35 45.93 5.22 -39.86
CA LEU A 35 45.47 3.89 -39.45
C LEU A 35 44.69 3.90 -38.12
N LEU A 36 44.70 5.02 -37.39
CA LEU A 36 43.82 5.20 -36.24
C LEU A 36 42.39 5.41 -36.75
N PRO A 37 41.42 4.56 -36.36
CA PRO A 37 40.03 4.80 -36.71
C PRO A 37 39.61 6.17 -36.16
N ALA A 38 38.95 6.98 -37.00
CA ALA A 38 38.36 8.22 -36.54
C ALA A 38 37.49 7.91 -35.31
N ALA A 39 37.64 8.68 -34.23
CA ALA A 39 36.80 8.50 -33.06
C ALA A 39 35.34 8.59 -33.54
N ASP A 40 34.62 7.48 -33.44
CA ASP A 40 33.26 7.37 -33.94
C ASP A 40 32.36 8.24 -33.04
N ASP A 41 32.23 9.52 -33.41
CA ASP A 41 31.35 10.49 -32.74
C ASP A 41 29.90 9.97 -32.71
N GLN A 42 29.53 9.13 -33.68
CA GLN A 42 28.25 8.41 -33.70
C GLN A 42 28.14 7.34 -32.62
N ALA A 43 29.19 6.56 -32.35
CA ALA A 43 29.15 5.54 -31.30
C ALA A 43 29.14 6.17 -29.91
N THR A 44 29.86 7.28 -29.70
CA THR A 44 29.85 8.02 -28.44
C THR A 44 28.54 8.80 -28.23
N ALA A 45 27.98 9.39 -29.28
CA ALA A 45 26.65 10.01 -29.23
C ALA A 45 25.56 8.97 -28.96
N SER A 46 25.57 7.82 -29.64
CA SER A 46 24.61 6.73 -29.43
C SER A 46 24.72 6.13 -28.03
N ARG A 47 25.95 5.99 -27.49
CA ARG A 47 26.18 5.53 -26.11
C ARG A 47 25.76 6.56 -25.05
N ARG A 48 25.90 7.87 -25.32
CA ARG A 48 25.36 8.94 -24.46
C ARG A 48 23.84 8.98 -24.51
N GLN A 49 23.24 8.82 -25.68
CA GLN A 49 21.79 8.80 -25.89
C GLN A 49 21.13 7.56 -25.25
N ALA A 50 21.77 6.40 -25.34
CA ALA A 50 21.39 5.19 -24.62
C ALA A 50 21.56 5.34 -23.10
N GLY A 51 22.62 6.02 -22.65
CA GLY A 51 22.85 6.35 -21.23
C GLY A 51 21.81 7.30 -20.66
N ASP A 52 21.43 8.35 -21.39
CA ASP A 52 20.39 9.30 -20.99
C ASP A 52 18.99 8.68 -21.05
N SER A 53 18.71 7.81 -22.04
CA SER A 53 17.45 7.08 -22.12
C SER A 53 17.31 6.06 -20.97
N ALA A 54 18.37 5.31 -20.66
CA ALA A 54 18.38 4.39 -19.52
C ALA A 54 18.24 5.13 -18.18
N ARG A 55 18.90 6.28 -18.03
CA ARG A 55 18.81 7.12 -16.81
C ARG A 55 17.45 7.79 -16.68
N GLY A 56 16.84 8.20 -17.78
CA GLY A 56 15.46 8.69 -17.84
C GLY A 56 14.46 7.61 -17.44
N GLN A 57 14.61 6.39 -17.95
CA GLN A 57 13.73 5.27 -17.61
C GLN A 57 13.88 4.83 -16.16
N GLN A 58 15.11 4.77 -15.63
CA GLN A 58 15.37 4.51 -14.21
C GLN A 58 14.71 5.56 -13.30
N ARG A 59 14.73 6.83 -13.72
CA ARG A 59 14.12 7.93 -12.98
C ARG A 59 12.60 7.86 -12.98
N VAL A 60 11.98 7.56 -14.12
CA VAL A 60 10.52 7.36 -14.23
C VAL A 60 10.08 6.20 -13.34
N LEU A 61 10.79 5.07 -13.37
CA LEU A 61 10.49 3.92 -12.50
C LEU A 61 10.62 4.27 -11.01
N ALA A 62 11.63 5.06 -10.64
CA ALA A 62 11.79 5.50 -9.26
C ALA A 62 10.69 6.49 -8.81
N GLU A 63 10.26 7.39 -9.70
CA GLU A 63 9.17 8.33 -9.45
C GLU A 63 7.81 7.60 -9.34
N GLU A 64 7.57 6.58 -10.17
CA GLU A 64 6.40 5.69 -10.07
C GLU A 64 6.41 4.91 -8.75
N GLU A 65 7.55 4.33 -8.36
CA GLU A 65 7.68 3.57 -7.11
C GLU A 65 7.44 4.45 -5.87
N GLU A 66 7.96 5.69 -5.86
CA GLU A 66 7.70 6.65 -4.77
C GLU A 66 6.25 7.14 -4.75
N ALA A 67 5.64 7.35 -5.93
CA ALA A 67 4.21 7.67 -6.02
C ALA A 67 3.34 6.53 -5.47
N GLU A 68 3.68 5.27 -5.75
CA GLU A 68 3.01 4.08 -5.21
C GLU A 68 3.19 3.94 -3.69
N LYS A 69 4.37 4.29 -3.15
CA LYS A 69 4.64 4.25 -1.70
C LYS A 69 3.83 5.26 -0.90
N ASP A 70 3.61 6.45 -1.46
CA ASP A 70 2.86 7.52 -0.79
C ASP A 70 1.39 7.59 -1.28
N SER A 71 0.88 6.52 -1.89
CA SER A 71 -0.53 6.38 -2.28
C SER A 71 -1.18 5.14 -1.67
N PHE A 72 -2.51 5.02 -1.79
CA PHE A 72 -3.26 3.88 -1.27
C PHE A 72 -4.27 3.33 -2.29
N THR A 73 -4.63 2.06 -2.13
CA THR A 73 -5.66 1.39 -2.92
C THR A 73 -6.90 1.20 -2.06
N ILE A 74 -8.09 1.54 -2.58
CA ILE A 74 -9.34 1.15 -1.93
C ILE A 74 -9.72 -0.27 -2.32
N ILE A 75 -10.12 -1.09 -1.35
CA ILE A 75 -10.84 -2.34 -1.58
C ILE A 75 -12.24 -2.19 -1.00
N MET A 76 -13.25 -2.33 -1.85
CA MET A 76 -14.66 -2.23 -1.47
C MET A 76 -15.41 -3.46 -1.96
N GLN A 77 -15.93 -4.26 -1.03
CA GLN A 77 -16.77 -5.40 -1.37
C GLN A 77 -18.22 -4.96 -1.36
N THR A 78 -18.96 -5.32 -2.42
CA THR A 78 -20.36 -4.97 -2.52
C THR A 78 -21.26 -6.18 -2.69
N TYR A 79 -22.45 -6.10 -2.09
CA TYR A 79 -23.53 -7.05 -2.28
C TYR A 79 -24.88 -6.34 -2.12
N ASN A 80 -25.74 -6.45 -3.13
CA ASN A 80 -27.09 -5.85 -3.18
C ASN A 80 -27.14 -4.34 -2.90
N ARG A 81 -26.08 -3.57 -3.16
CA ARG A 81 -26.03 -2.11 -2.91
C ARG A 81 -25.38 -1.33 -4.04
N THR A 82 -25.60 -1.75 -5.29
CA THR A 82 -24.95 -1.21 -6.49
C THR A 82 -25.11 0.31 -6.64
N ASP A 83 -26.26 0.85 -6.26
CA ASP A 83 -26.54 2.29 -6.29
C ASP A 83 -25.75 3.08 -5.23
N VAL A 84 -25.64 2.54 -4.01
CA VAL A 84 -24.79 3.11 -2.96
C VAL A 84 -23.32 3.01 -3.35
N LEU A 85 -22.89 1.87 -3.92
CA LEU A 85 -21.54 1.70 -4.47
C LEU A 85 -21.20 2.81 -5.46
N LEU A 86 -22.05 3.08 -6.46
CA LEU A 86 -21.78 4.12 -7.46
C LEU A 86 -21.69 5.52 -6.82
N LYS A 87 -22.53 5.82 -5.82
CA LYS A 87 -22.46 7.06 -5.03
C LYS A 87 -21.15 7.18 -4.26
N LEU A 88 -20.70 6.09 -3.63
CA LEU A 88 -19.44 6.02 -2.91
C LEU A 88 -18.24 6.14 -3.85
N LEU A 89 -18.24 5.44 -4.99
CA LEU A 89 -17.19 5.55 -6.01
C LEU A 89 -17.05 7.00 -6.51
N ASN A 90 -18.16 7.70 -6.72
CA ASN A 90 -18.13 9.10 -7.12
C ASN A 90 -17.47 10.02 -6.07
N HIS A 91 -17.66 9.74 -4.78
CA HIS A 91 -16.98 10.46 -3.71
C HIS A 91 -15.50 10.08 -3.63
N TYR A 92 -15.20 8.78 -3.58
CA TYR A 92 -13.85 8.30 -3.32
C TYR A 92 -12.88 8.56 -4.47
N GLN A 93 -13.34 8.57 -5.73
CA GLN A 93 -12.47 8.88 -6.88
C GLN A 93 -11.81 10.27 -6.79
N GLY A 94 -12.39 11.20 -6.02
CA GLY A 94 -11.84 12.54 -5.80
C GLY A 94 -10.92 12.66 -4.58
N VAL A 95 -10.65 11.58 -3.85
CA VAL A 95 -9.84 11.62 -2.64
C VAL A 95 -8.35 11.71 -2.99
N PRO A 96 -7.59 12.67 -2.42
CA PRO A 96 -6.15 12.78 -2.65
C PRO A 96 -5.40 11.49 -2.28
N ARG A 97 -4.34 11.18 -3.03
CA ARG A 97 -3.46 10.00 -2.84
C ARG A 97 -4.14 8.64 -3.08
N LEU A 98 -5.37 8.62 -3.57
CA LEU A 98 -5.97 7.39 -4.08
C LEU A 98 -5.26 6.99 -5.37
N HIS A 99 -4.76 5.75 -5.44
CA HIS A 99 -4.11 5.19 -6.62
C HIS A 99 -5.10 4.44 -7.53
N GLN A 100 -5.94 3.60 -6.93
CA GLN A 100 -6.95 2.80 -7.64
C GLN A 100 -8.03 2.31 -6.67
N VAL A 101 -9.15 1.84 -7.23
CA VAL A 101 -10.19 1.14 -6.48
C VAL A 101 -10.36 -0.28 -7.02
N ILE A 102 -10.38 -1.27 -6.12
CA ILE A 102 -10.78 -2.65 -6.41
C ILE A 102 -12.17 -2.88 -5.82
N VAL A 103 -13.14 -3.10 -6.70
CA VAL A 103 -14.51 -3.46 -6.31
C VAL A 103 -14.63 -4.98 -6.32
N VAL A 104 -14.80 -5.57 -5.15
CA VAL A 104 -15.05 -7.02 -5.01
C VAL A 104 -16.54 -7.25 -5.17
N TRP A 105 -16.93 -7.78 -6.33
CA TRP A 105 -18.32 -7.89 -6.75
C TRP A 105 -18.89 -9.25 -6.33
N ASN A 106 -19.68 -9.25 -5.24
CA ASN A 106 -20.27 -10.46 -4.67
C ASN A 106 -21.70 -10.76 -5.16
N ASN A 107 -22.25 -9.97 -6.11
CA ASN A 107 -23.56 -10.27 -6.72
C ASN A 107 -23.39 -11.37 -7.78
N VAL A 108 -23.31 -12.62 -7.33
CA VAL A 108 -23.07 -13.80 -8.17
C VAL A 108 -24.16 -13.92 -9.25
N GLY A 109 -23.74 -14.01 -10.51
CA GLY A 109 -24.64 -14.10 -11.67
C GLY A 109 -25.15 -12.76 -12.19
N GLU A 110 -24.86 -11.65 -11.52
CA GLU A 110 -25.16 -10.29 -12.00
C GLU A 110 -23.92 -9.63 -12.58
N LYS A 111 -24.07 -8.87 -13.67
CA LYS A 111 -22.96 -8.11 -14.24
C LYS A 111 -22.63 -6.88 -13.37
N PRO A 112 -21.35 -6.59 -13.08
CA PRO A 112 -20.96 -5.35 -12.42
C PRO A 112 -21.30 -4.14 -13.31
N PRO A 113 -21.48 -2.93 -12.73
CA PRO A 113 -21.89 -1.72 -13.46
C PRO A 113 -20.75 -1.10 -14.27
N ARG A 114 -19.91 -1.91 -14.94
CA ARG A 114 -18.72 -1.47 -15.66
C ARG A 114 -19.06 -0.56 -16.84
N GLU A 115 -20.01 -0.98 -17.70
CA GLU A 115 -20.42 -0.19 -18.87
C GLU A 115 -20.97 1.18 -18.47
N LEU A 116 -21.80 1.21 -17.41
CA LEU A 116 -22.33 2.45 -16.87
C LEU A 116 -21.21 3.34 -16.30
N TRP A 117 -20.31 2.76 -15.50
CA TRP A 117 -19.17 3.49 -14.94
C TRP A 117 -18.33 4.11 -16.05
N ASP A 118 -17.89 3.32 -17.03
CA ASP A 118 -17.05 3.79 -18.13
C ASP A 118 -17.74 4.89 -18.97
N SER A 119 -19.08 4.85 -19.11
CA SER A 119 -19.85 5.89 -19.80
C SER A 119 -19.87 7.25 -19.08
N LEU A 120 -19.61 7.26 -17.77
CA LEU A 120 -19.57 8.47 -16.93
C LEU A 120 -18.16 9.07 -16.79
N GLY A 121 -17.17 8.51 -17.48
CA GLY A 121 -15.79 8.96 -17.46
C GLY A 121 -15.54 10.30 -18.18
N PRO A 122 -14.28 10.80 -18.17
CA PRO A 122 -13.10 10.17 -17.59
C PRO A 122 -13.08 10.21 -16.05
N HIS A 123 -12.52 9.17 -15.44
CA HIS A 123 -12.35 9.07 -13.98
C HIS A 123 -10.92 9.42 -13.55
N PRO A 124 -10.71 10.03 -12.37
CA PRO A 124 -9.36 10.37 -11.88
C PRO A 124 -8.45 9.16 -11.61
N VAL A 125 -9.03 8.01 -11.28
CA VAL A 125 -8.32 6.77 -10.92
C VAL A 125 -9.00 5.56 -11.55
N PRO A 126 -8.26 4.47 -11.84
CA PRO A 126 -8.86 3.23 -12.34
C PRO A 126 -9.74 2.56 -11.27
N VAL A 127 -10.85 1.98 -11.73
CA VAL A 127 -11.77 1.15 -10.93
C VAL A 127 -11.85 -0.25 -11.53
N LEU A 128 -11.46 -1.24 -10.75
CA LEU A 128 -11.37 -2.64 -11.15
C LEU A 128 -12.49 -3.45 -10.51
N PHE A 129 -13.52 -3.81 -11.30
CA PHE A 129 -14.54 -4.75 -10.85
C PHE A 129 -14.03 -6.20 -10.93
N LYS A 130 -14.02 -6.89 -9.78
CA LYS A 130 -13.57 -8.26 -9.58
C LYS A 130 -14.75 -9.16 -9.22
N GLU A 131 -15.34 -9.77 -10.24
CA GLU A 131 -16.45 -10.73 -10.08
C GLU A 131 -16.00 -11.94 -9.26
N GLN A 132 -16.83 -12.34 -8.30
CA GLN A 132 -16.59 -13.48 -7.43
C GLN A 132 -17.51 -14.65 -7.80
N SER A 133 -17.00 -15.87 -7.70
CA SER A 133 -17.77 -17.10 -7.98
C SER A 133 -18.77 -17.43 -6.87
N LEU A 134 -18.49 -17.00 -5.65
CA LEU A 134 -19.34 -17.18 -4.46
C LEU A 134 -19.43 -15.85 -3.70
N ASN A 135 -20.56 -15.60 -3.05
CA ASN A 135 -20.68 -14.50 -2.09
C ASN A 135 -20.08 -14.92 -0.75
N LEU A 136 -18.80 -14.61 -0.53
CA LEU A 136 -18.10 -14.86 0.73
C LEU A 136 -17.59 -13.54 1.32
N MET A 137 -17.75 -13.38 2.63
CA MET A 137 -17.22 -12.22 3.35
C MET A 137 -15.71 -12.03 3.16
N ARG A 138 -14.96 -13.13 3.13
CA ARG A 138 -13.50 -13.10 2.99
C ARG A 138 -12.99 -12.79 1.58
N ASN A 139 -13.86 -12.62 0.57
CA ASN A 139 -13.41 -12.33 -0.80
C ASN A 139 -12.58 -11.04 -0.86
N ARG A 140 -12.90 -10.03 -0.04
CA ARG A 140 -12.12 -8.79 0.11
C ARG A 140 -10.74 -8.97 0.72
N LEU A 141 -10.45 -10.13 1.31
CA LEU A 141 -9.16 -10.44 1.93
C LEU A 141 -8.21 -11.22 1.00
N GLN A 142 -8.58 -11.40 -0.28
CA GLN A 142 -7.72 -12.01 -1.30
C GLN A 142 -6.45 -11.19 -1.55
N ALA A 143 -5.37 -11.89 -1.96
CA ALA A 143 -4.15 -11.24 -2.44
C ALA A 143 -4.32 -10.84 -3.92
N PHE A 144 -4.81 -9.62 -4.16
CA PHE A 144 -5.02 -9.09 -5.51
C PHE A 144 -3.68 -8.74 -6.19
N SER A 145 -3.43 -9.30 -7.38
CA SER A 145 -2.19 -9.08 -8.14
C SER A 145 -2.06 -7.65 -8.68
N GLU A 146 -3.17 -6.92 -8.82
CA GLU A 146 -3.18 -5.52 -9.25
C GLU A 146 -2.79 -4.55 -8.14
N LEU A 147 -2.66 -5.01 -6.89
CA LEU A 147 -2.43 -4.16 -5.74
C LEU A 147 -0.95 -3.72 -5.65
N ARG A 148 -0.69 -2.49 -6.08
CA ARG A 148 0.65 -1.89 -6.13
C ARG A 148 1.05 -1.13 -4.86
N THR A 149 0.09 -0.46 -4.22
CA THR A 149 0.34 0.38 -3.04
C THR A 149 0.60 -0.43 -1.78
N ASN A 150 1.47 0.07 -0.89
CA ASN A 150 1.69 -0.59 0.40
C ASN A 150 0.48 -0.49 1.32
N ALA A 151 -0.25 0.62 1.26
CA ALA A 151 -1.45 0.86 2.04
C ALA A 151 -2.70 0.38 1.29
N VAL A 152 -3.59 -0.25 2.04
CA VAL A 152 -4.93 -0.63 1.62
C VAL A 152 -5.92 0.11 2.51
N LEU A 153 -6.86 0.84 1.92
CA LEU A 153 -8.05 1.33 2.58
C LEU A 153 -9.19 0.35 2.31
N MET A 154 -9.64 -0.37 3.33
CA MET A 154 -10.81 -1.22 3.20
C MET A 154 -12.05 -0.49 3.72
N LEU A 155 -13.11 -0.53 2.91
CA LEU A 155 -14.38 0.14 3.17
C LEU A 155 -15.54 -0.81 2.91
N ASP A 156 -16.50 -0.83 3.84
CA ASP A 156 -17.83 -1.39 3.60
C ASP A 156 -18.59 -0.51 2.59
N ASP A 157 -19.41 -1.14 1.74
CA ASP A 157 -20.15 -0.46 0.65
C ASP A 157 -21.36 0.37 1.10
N ASP A 158 -21.49 0.59 2.41
CA ASP A 158 -22.43 1.51 3.04
C ASP A 158 -21.73 2.58 3.89
N THR A 159 -20.41 2.67 3.88
CA THR A 159 -19.68 3.61 4.74
C THR A 159 -19.08 4.74 3.91
N LEU A 160 -19.49 5.98 4.22
CA LEU A 160 -18.96 7.21 3.64
C LEU A 160 -18.05 7.90 4.66
N VAL A 161 -16.76 7.96 4.38
CA VAL A 161 -15.76 8.69 5.19
C VAL A 161 -15.31 9.93 4.43
N SER A 162 -15.26 11.08 5.11
CA SER A 162 -14.86 12.34 4.49
C SER A 162 -13.41 12.34 3.98
N ALA A 163 -13.13 13.09 2.92
CA ALA A 163 -11.77 13.21 2.38
C ALA A 163 -10.73 13.72 3.41
N PRO A 164 -11.05 14.71 4.29
CA PRO A 164 -10.16 15.11 5.38
C PRO A 164 -9.84 13.96 6.35
N ASP A 165 -10.85 13.19 6.76
CA ASP A 165 -10.64 12.04 7.66
C ASP A 165 -9.75 10.97 7.02
N LEU A 166 -9.96 10.67 5.73
CA LEU A 166 -9.10 9.75 4.99
C LEU A 166 -7.67 10.26 4.85
N GLY A 167 -7.48 11.54 4.54
CA GLY A 167 -6.15 12.15 4.44
C GLY A 167 -5.39 12.13 5.77
N PHE A 168 -6.08 12.41 6.88
CA PHE A 168 -5.49 12.33 8.21
C PHE A 168 -5.17 10.87 8.61
N ALA A 169 -6.12 9.95 8.45
CA ALA A 169 -5.93 8.54 8.79
C ALA A 169 -4.82 7.89 7.94
N PHE A 170 -4.69 8.24 6.66
CA PHE A 170 -3.58 7.80 5.82
C PHE A 170 -2.24 8.32 6.33
N SER A 171 -2.18 9.59 6.76
CA SER A 171 -0.98 10.17 7.37
C SER A 171 -0.60 9.48 8.70
N VAL A 172 -1.60 9.12 9.52
CA VAL A 172 -1.39 8.30 10.72
C VAL A 172 -0.90 6.90 10.35
N TRP A 173 -1.49 6.26 9.34
CA TRP A 173 -1.05 4.93 8.88
C TRP A 173 0.42 4.93 8.46
N LYS A 174 0.92 5.98 7.81
CA LYS A 174 2.36 6.10 7.48
C LYS A 174 3.27 6.10 8.72
N LEU A 175 2.78 6.53 9.89
CA LEU A 175 3.51 6.48 11.16
C LEU A 175 3.35 5.11 11.87
N PHE A 176 2.26 4.40 11.58
CA PHE A 176 1.95 3.09 12.17
C PHE A 176 1.73 2.01 11.09
N PRO A 177 2.67 1.79 10.15
CA PRO A 177 2.43 0.95 8.96
C PRO A 177 2.25 -0.53 9.28
N GLU A 178 2.62 -0.98 10.48
CA GLU A 178 2.43 -2.36 10.96
C GLU A 178 1.10 -2.55 11.74
N GLN A 179 0.24 -1.54 11.84
CA GLN A 179 -1.04 -1.61 12.56
C GLN A 179 -2.22 -1.29 11.65
N ILE A 180 -3.42 -1.68 12.08
CA ILE A 180 -4.68 -1.28 11.46
C ILE A 180 -5.05 0.11 11.96
N VAL A 181 -5.10 1.12 11.10
CA VAL A 181 -5.48 2.49 11.46
C VAL A 181 -6.87 2.77 10.94
N GLY A 182 -7.85 2.97 11.82
CA GLY A 182 -9.24 3.08 11.38
C GLY A 182 -10.18 3.74 12.38
N PHE A 183 -11.45 3.79 11.99
CA PHE A 183 -12.43 4.68 12.61
C PHE A 183 -13.40 3.98 13.57
N VAL A 184 -13.42 2.64 13.57
CA VAL A 184 -14.41 1.84 14.29
C VAL A 184 -13.72 0.93 15.32
N PRO A 185 -13.47 1.43 16.55
CA PRO A 185 -12.85 0.65 17.62
C PRO A 185 -13.87 -0.32 18.24
N ARG A 186 -13.40 -1.51 18.60
CA ARG A 186 -14.15 -2.56 19.30
C ARG A 186 -13.24 -3.30 20.27
N LYS A 187 -13.81 -4.13 21.14
CA LYS A 187 -13.05 -4.89 22.13
C LYS A 187 -13.58 -6.29 22.36
N HIS A 188 -12.67 -7.15 22.79
CA HIS A 188 -13.04 -8.31 23.58
C HIS A 188 -13.10 -7.91 25.06
N VAL A 189 -13.88 -8.63 25.86
CA VAL A 189 -13.79 -8.65 27.33
C VAL A 189 -13.74 -10.10 27.78
N THR A 190 -13.13 -10.37 28.93
CA THR A 190 -13.03 -11.72 29.48
C THR A 190 -13.99 -11.87 30.65
N THR A 191 -14.86 -12.87 30.60
CA THR A 191 -15.75 -13.21 31.72
C THR A 191 -14.95 -13.85 32.85
N ALA A 192 -15.53 -13.94 34.06
CA ALA A 192 -14.92 -14.64 35.19
C ALA A 192 -14.60 -16.13 34.89
N SER A 193 -15.31 -16.74 33.93
CA SER A 193 -15.09 -18.12 33.48
C SER A 193 -14.02 -18.26 32.38
N GLY A 194 -13.34 -17.17 32.01
CA GLY A 194 -12.31 -17.18 30.96
C GLY A 194 -12.84 -17.18 29.53
N VAL A 195 -14.15 -16.96 29.34
CA VAL A 195 -14.78 -16.86 28.01
C VAL A 195 -14.65 -15.44 27.50
N TYR A 196 -14.33 -15.27 26.21
CA TYR A 196 -14.24 -13.95 25.59
C TYR A 196 -15.61 -13.51 25.05
N SER A 197 -15.99 -12.26 25.29
CA SER A 197 -17.19 -11.64 24.73
C SER A 197 -16.80 -10.46 23.85
N TYR A 198 -17.50 -10.29 22.72
CA TYR A 198 -17.30 -9.19 21.79
C TYR A 198 -18.22 -8.02 22.14
N GLY A 199 -17.70 -6.79 22.08
CA GLY A 199 -18.52 -5.59 22.14
C GLY A 199 -17.74 -4.31 21.90
N SER A 200 -18.32 -3.19 22.31
CA SER A 200 -17.75 -1.84 22.24
C SER A 200 -17.82 -1.20 23.63
N PHE A 201 -18.04 0.11 23.69
CA PHE A 201 -18.06 0.90 24.91
C PHE A 201 -19.15 0.51 25.92
N GLU A 202 -20.21 -0.17 25.47
CA GLU A 202 -21.29 -0.67 26.31
C GLU A 202 -20.85 -1.78 27.28
N LEU A 203 -19.78 -2.51 26.96
CA LEU A 203 -19.22 -3.54 27.84
C LEU A 203 -18.21 -2.91 28.77
N GLN A 204 -18.65 -2.39 29.92
CA GLN A 204 -17.78 -1.58 30.77
C GLN A 204 -16.61 -2.39 31.37
N ASP A 205 -15.42 -1.82 31.27
CA ASP A 205 -14.25 -2.27 32.00
C ASP A 205 -14.09 -1.39 33.24
N ALA A 206 -14.51 -1.90 34.40
CA ALA A 206 -14.56 -1.15 35.65
C ALA A 206 -13.16 -0.82 36.22
N THR A 207 -12.07 -1.26 35.58
CA THR A 207 -10.71 -1.20 36.14
C THR A 207 -9.86 -0.04 35.64
N ALA A 208 -10.33 0.75 34.66
CA ALA A 208 -9.57 1.86 34.08
C ALA A 208 -10.34 3.20 34.16
N GLY A 209 -9.62 4.31 34.32
CA GLY A 209 -10.14 5.68 34.28
C GLY A 209 -10.53 6.14 32.86
N GLY A 210 -11.25 5.30 32.13
CA GLY A 210 -11.59 5.42 30.71
C GLY A 210 -11.80 4.03 30.08
N ASP A 211 -12.23 3.99 28.82
CA ASP A 211 -12.44 2.73 28.11
C ASP A 211 -11.22 2.30 27.28
N ARG A 212 -11.21 1.02 26.85
CA ARG A 212 -10.16 0.41 26.03
C ARG A 212 -10.76 -0.26 24.81
N TYR A 213 -10.00 -0.32 23.73
CA TYR A 213 -10.30 -1.13 22.55
C TYR A 213 -9.17 -2.12 22.31
N SER A 214 -9.47 -3.25 21.69
CA SER A 214 -8.46 -4.26 21.33
C SER A 214 -8.54 -4.67 19.86
N MET A 215 -9.47 -4.07 19.12
CA MET A 215 -9.66 -4.26 17.69
C MET A 215 -10.05 -2.94 17.02
N VAL A 216 -9.69 -2.81 15.75
CA VAL A 216 -10.22 -1.79 14.83
C VAL A 216 -10.81 -2.52 13.63
N LEU A 217 -12.09 -2.30 13.33
CA LEU A 217 -12.77 -3.04 12.26
C LEU A 217 -12.23 -2.61 10.88
N VAL A 218 -11.89 -3.58 10.03
CA VAL A 218 -11.28 -3.30 8.73
C VAL A 218 -12.26 -2.71 7.71
N GLY A 219 -13.57 -2.78 7.96
CA GLY A 219 -14.60 -2.15 7.11
C GLY A 219 -14.56 -0.62 7.05
N ALA A 220 -13.68 0.01 7.83
CA ALA A 220 -13.34 1.43 7.70
C ALA A 220 -11.92 1.69 8.23
N ALA A 221 -10.91 1.11 7.59
CA ALA A 221 -9.52 1.22 8.05
C ALA A 221 -8.47 1.11 6.96
N PHE A 222 -7.32 1.74 7.22
CA PHE A 222 -6.05 1.52 6.54
C PHE A 222 -5.27 0.37 7.19
N PHE A 223 -4.69 -0.50 6.38
CA PHE A 223 -3.70 -1.48 6.82
C PHE A 223 -2.72 -1.82 5.69
N HIS A 224 -1.62 -2.49 6.02
CA HIS A 224 -0.61 -2.84 5.02
C HIS A 224 -1.03 -4.04 4.17
N ARG A 225 -0.82 -3.97 2.85
CA ARG A 225 -1.20 -5.02 1.87
C ARG A 225 -0.76 -6.45 2.23
N ARG A 226 0.45 -6.58 2.79
CA ARG A 226 1.02 -7.83 3.31
C ARG A 226 0.06 -8.62 4.21
N TYR A 227 -0.87 -7.96 4.89
CA TYR A 227 -1.84 -8.66 5.74
C TYR A 227 -2.86 -9.47 4.93
N LEU A 228 -3.11 -9.11 3.67
CA LEU A 228 -3.88 -9.95 2.74
C LEU A 228 -3.12 -11.25 2.43
N GLU A 229 -1.82 -11.15 2.14
CA GLU A 229 -0.95 -12.32 1.90
C GLU A 229 -0.83 -13.20 3.15
N LEU A 230 -0.58 -12.60 4.32
CA LEU A 230 -0.54 -13.32 5.59
C LEU A 230 -1.89 -13.96 5.92
N PHE A 231 -3.00 -13.32 5.58
CA PHE A 231 -4.34 -13.87 5.77
C PHE A 231 -4.53 -15.16 4.95
N GLN A 232 -4.01 -15.22 3.71
CA GLN A 232 -4.03 -16.45 2.90
C GLN A 232 -3.23 -17.60 3.54
N GLN A 233 -2.24 -17.28 4.36
CA GLN A 233 -1.37 -18.26 5.03
C GLN A 233 -1.92 -18.75 6.37
N GLN A 234 -3.08 -18.27 6.82
CA GLN A 234 -3.68 -18.71 8.08
C GLN A 234 -4.16 -20.17 7.99
N PRO A 235 -4.30 -20.87 9.14
CA PRO A 235 -4.82 -22.23 9.16
C PRO A 235 -6.17 -22.33 8.44
N ALA A 236 -6.40 -23.43 7.73
CA ALA A 236 -7.64 -23.68 6.99
C ALA A 236 -8.89 -23.58 7.89
N GLU A 237 -8.76 -23.89 9.18
CA GLU A 237 -9.82 -23.73 10.17
C GLU A 237 -10.31 -22.29 10.34
N VAL A 238 -9.42 -21.30 10.15
CA VAL A 238 -9.78 -19.87 10.17
C VAL A 238 -10.64 -19.55 8.97
N HIS A 239 -10.21 -19.98 7.78
CA HIS A 239 -10.93 -19.78 6.53
C HIS A 239 -12.32 -20.44 6.57
N ALA A 240 -12.40 -21.67 7.10
CA ALA A 240 -13.66 -22.40 7.28
C ALA A 240 -14.60 -21.68 8.26
N LEU A 241 -14.09 -21.17 9.40
CA LEU A 241 -14.88 -20.41 10.36
C LEU A 241 -15.52 -19.16 9.73
N LEU A 242 -14.78 -18.44 8.88
CA LEU A 242 -15.30 -17.25 8.21
C LEU A 242 -16.35 -17.59 7.15
N ASP A 243 -16.15 -18.70 6.42
CA ASP A 243 -17.14 -19.16 5.45
C ASP A 243 -18.43 -19.62 6.13
N GLU A 244 -18.31 -20.37 7.23
CA GLU A 244 -19.42 -20.89 8.03
C GLU A 244 -20.26 -19.75 8.63
N THR A 245 -19.60 -18.71 9.15
CA THR A 245 -20.28 -17.63 9.86
C THR A 245 -20.72 -16.49 8.95
N GLN A 246 -20.10 -16.33 7.76
CA GLN A 246 -20.22 -15.12 6.93
C GLN A 246 -20.07 -13.84 7.76
N ASN A 247 -19.10 -13.84 8.68
CA ASN A 247 -18.87 -12.79 9.66
C ASN A 247 -17.40 -12.85 10.13
N CYS A 248 -17.01 -11.96 11.05
CA CYS A 248 -15.76 -12.03 11.82
C CYS A 248 -14.44 -11.97 11.03
N ASP A 249 -14.47 -11.64 9.74
CA ASP A 249 -13.28 -11.50 8.90
C ASP A 249 -12.38 -10.36 9.40
N ASP A 250 -13.00 -9.30 9.95
CA ASP A 250 -12.33 -8.21 10.65
C ASP A 250 -11.67 -8.64 11.98
N ILE A 251 -12.31 -9.51 12.76
CA ILE A 251 -11.74 -10.10 13.98
C ILE A 251 -10.53 -10.94 13.61
N ALA A 252 -10.66 -11.81 12.59
CA ALA A 252 -9.56 -12.63 12.11
C ALA A 252 -8.38 -11.76 11.66
N MET A 253 -8.62 -10.69 10.91
CA MET A 253 -7.57 -9.74 10.52
C MET A 253 -6.88 -9.08 11.72
N ASN A 254 -7.62 -8.69 12.76
CA ASN A 254 -7.02 -8.17 13.98
C ASN A 254 -6.13 -9.21 14.69
N PHE A 255 -6.53 -10.48 14.70
CA PHE A 255 -5.69 -11.59 15.22
C PHE A 255 -4.41 -11.74 14.39
N VAL A 256 -4.51 -11.78 13.06
CA VAL A 256 -3.34 -11.88 12.15
C VAL A 256 -2.34 -10.76 12.42
N VAL A 257 -2.82 -9.52 12.53
CA VAL A 257 -1.97 -8.35 12.80
C VAL A 257 -1.35 -8.44 14.20
N ALA A 258 -2.13 -8.76 15.23
CA ALA A 258 -1.64 -8.88 16.61
C ALA A 258 -0.53 -9.94 16.73
N MET A 259 -0.73 -11.12 16.15
CA MET A 259 0.28 -12.18 16.15
C MET A 259 1.54 -11.76 15.39
N ARG A 260 1.40 -11.09 14.24
CA ARG A 260 2.56 -10.60 13.48
C ARG A 260 3.36 -9.57 14.29
N LEU A 261 2.69 -8.67 14.99
CA LEU A 261 3.33 -7.69 15.87
C LEU A 261 4.07 -8.39 17.01
N ALA A 262 3.47 -9.39 17.64
CA ALA A 262 4.10 -10.17 18.71
C ALA A 262 5.36 -10.92 18.24
N GLN A 263 5.32 -11.54 17.05
CA GLN A 263 6.47 -12.23 16.46
C GLN A 263 7.65 -11.28 16.21
N ARG A 264 7.39 -10.07 15.70
CA ARG A 264 8.45 -9.07 15.49
C ARG A 264 8.96 -8.51 16.81
N GLY A 265 8.09 -8.41 17.81
CA GLY A 265 8.44 -7.90 19.13
C GLY A 265 9.30 -8.84 19.97
N ALA A 266 9.16 -10.15 19.79
CA ALA A 266 9.96 -11.16 20.49
C ALA A 266 11.48 -11.03 20.22
N GLY A 267 11.89 -10.38 19.12
CA GLY A 267 13.29 -10.09 18.80
C GLY A 267 13.72 -8.63 19.01
N ALA A 268 12.82 -7.73 19.44
CA ALA A 268 13.02 -6.27 19.43
C ALA A 268 13.22 -5.66 20.83
N GLY A 269 13.46 -6.48 21.85
CA GLY A 269 13.69 -6.04 23.23
C GLY A 269 12.41 -5.82 24.05
N PRO A 270 12.54 -5.63 25.38
CA PRO A 270 11.41 -5.42 26.28
C PRO A 270 10.78 -4.04 26.02
N GLY A 271 9.71 -4.02 25.23
CA GLY A 271 8.99 -2.80 24.84
C GLY A 271 8.10 -2.96 23.60
N VAL A 272 8.30 -4.02 22.81
CA VAL A 272 7.47 -4.34 21.63
C VAL A 272 6.41 -5.42 21.90
N ALA A 273 6.54 -6.16 23.01
CA ALA A 273 5.47 -6.99 23.54
C ALA A 273 4.32 -6.11 24.04
N GLY A 274 3.09 -6.36 23.60
CA GLY A 274 1.89 -5.65 24.09
C GLY A 274 1.31 -4.56 23.18
N ARG A 275 1.73 -4.46 21.90
CA ARG A 275 1.09 -3.51 20.95
C ARG A 275 -0.28 -4.00 20.50
N ALA A 276 -1.29 -3.13 20.59
CA ALA A 276 -2.61 -3.38 20.01
C ALA A 276 -2.54 -3.55 18.49
N SER A 277 -3.40 -4.40 17.93
CA SER A 277 -3.49 -4.62 16.47
C SER A 277 -3.81 -3.35 15.69
N GLY A 278 -4.48 -2.38 16.32
CA GLY A 278 -4.90 -1.16 15.67
C GLY A 278 -4.74 0.12 16.48
N VAL A 279 -4.83 1.23 15.76
CA VAL A 279 -4.82 2.60 16.25
C VAL A 279 -6.16 3.25 15.88
N PHE A 280 -6.87 3.74 16.89
CA PHE A 280 -8.14 4.41 16.68
C PHE A 280 -7.93 5.87 16.28
N VAL A 281 -8.45 6.24 15.11
CA VAL A 281 -8.58 7.62 14.65
C VAL A 281 -10.04 8.03 14.80
N LYS A 282 -10.31 9.06 15.60
CA LYS A 282 -11.67 9.58 15.78
C LYS A 282 -12.11 10.29 14.49
N PRO A 283 -13.15 9.80 13.79
CA PRO A 283 -13.62 10.47 12.58
C PRO A 283 -14.37 11.76 12.93
N VAL A 284 -14.33 12.70 12.00
CA VAL A 284 -15.11 13.95 12.02
C VAL A 284 -16.42 13.80 11.27
N ASP A 285 -16.39 13.23 10.07
CA ASP A 285 -17.57 12.92 9.25
C ASP A 285 -17.43 11.50 8.69
N LEU A 286 -18.07 10.56 9.40
CA LEU A 286 -18.29 9.19 8.99
C LEU A 286 -19.80 8.92 9.03
N ARG A 287 -20.36 8.56 7.89
CA ARG A 287 -21.80 8.30 7.72
C ARG A 287 -22.03 6.88 7.24
N ASN A 288 -23.08 6.25 7.77
CA ASN A 288 -23.59 5.00 7.25
C ASN A 288 -24.76 5.29 6.30
N LEU A 289 -24.68 4.76 5.09
CA LEU A 289 -25.60 4.93 3.96
C LEU A 289 -26.40 3.65 3.68
N GLU A 290 -26.47 2.71 4.61
CA GLU A 290 -27.20 1.46 4.44
C GLU A 290 -28.65 1.70 4.01
N ARG A 291 -29.28 2.72 4.60
CA ARG A 291 -30.68 3.09 4.32
C ARG A 291 -30.88 3.77 2.97
N ASP A 292 -29.81 4.17 2.29
CA ASP A 292 -29.88 4.78 0.97
C ASP A 292 -30.03 3.71 -0.14
N ALA A 293 -29.77 2.44 0.17
CA ALA A 293 -29.81 1.35 -0.81
C ALA A 293 -31.23 1.09 -1.32
N ARG A 294 -31.44 1.28 -2.63
CA ARG A 294 -32.74 1.04 -3.30
C ARG A 294 -33.19 -0.41 -3.26
N SER A 295 -32.27 -1.35 -3.07
CA SER A 295 -32.59 -2.77 -2.89
C SER A 295 -33.34 -3.07 -1.60
N GLY A 296 -33.32 -2.15 -0.62
CA GLY A 296 -33.81 -2.39 0.73
C GLY A 296 -32.92 -3.34 1.55
N TYR A 297 -31.74 -3.72 1.04
CA TYR A 297 -30.83 -4.63 1.72
C TYR A 297 -30.22 -3.99 2.97
N LEU A 298 -30.57 -4.56 4.13
CA LEU A 298 -30.01 -4.18 5.42
C LEU A 298 -28.69 -4.93 5.70
N GLY A 299 -27.79 -4.25 6.39
CA GLY A 299 -26.49 -4.75 6.80
C GLY A 299 -26.61 -5.94 7.76
N MET A 300 -25.59 -6.79 7.75
CA MET A 300 -25.61 -8.04 8.51
C MET A 300 -25.69 -7.85 10.03
N TRP A 301 -25.39 -6.65 10.53
CA TRP A 301 -25.42 -6.33 11.96
C TRP A 301 -26.84 -6.32 12.55
N HIS A 302 -27.88 -6.22 11.72
CA HIS A 302 -29.28 -6.33 12.16
C HIS A 302 -29.71 -7.77 12.47
N ARG A 303 -28.92 -8.78 12.08
CA ARG A 303 -29.25 -10.19 12.38
C ARG A 303 -29.15 -10.44 13.89
N PRO A 304 -30.14 -11.08 14.53
CA PRO A 304 -30.13 -11.31 15.99
C PRO A 304 -28.86 -12.01 16.50
N GLU A 305 -28.32 -12.92 15.70
CA GLU A 305 -27.14 -13.71 16.02
C GLU A 305 -25.82 -12.95 15.80
N HIS A 306 -25.81 -11.75 15.19
CA HIS A 306 -24.58 -11.10 14.73
C HIS A 306 -23.54 -10.88 15.84
N LEU A 307 -23.95 -10.30 16.98
CA LEU A 307 -23.03 -10.05 18.10
C LEU A 307 -22.63 -11.34 18.83
N LEU A 308 -23.55 -12.30 18.90
CA LEU A 308 -23.28 -13.61 19.49
C LEU A 308 -22.26 -14.40 18.65
N GLN A 309 -22.40 -14.37 17.33
CA GLN A 309 -21.45 -14.96 16.39
C GLN A 309 -20.07 -14.32 16.53
N ARG A 310 -19.97 -13.00 16.70
CA ARG A 310 -18.67 -12.34 16.92
C ARG A 310 -17.99 -12.79 18.22
N SER A 311 -18.75 -12.98 19.30
CA SER A 311 -18.23 -13.57 20.54
C SER A 311 -17.79 -15.02 20.33
N TYR A 312 -18.56 -15.81 19.59
CA TYR A 312 -18.20 -17.17 19.19
C TYR A 312 -16.87 -17.19 18.40
N CYS A 313 -16.71 -16.30 17.42
CA CYS A 313 -15.50 -16.18 16.63
C CYS A 313 -14.26 -15.85 17.48
N LEU A 314 -14.36 -14.94 18.45
CA LEU A 314 -13.24 -14.64 19.35
C LEU A 314 -12.72 -15.90 20.06
N ASN A 315 -13.62 -16.71 20.60
CA ASN A 315 -13.26 -17.94 21.32
C ASN A 315 -12.73 -19.02 20.36
N ARG A 316 -13.34 -19.17 19.17
CA ARG A 316 -12.87 -20.12 18.15
C ARG A 316 -11.49 -19.75 17.65
N LEU A 317 -11.24 -18.49 17.32
CA LEU A 317 -9.93 -18.01 16.89
C LEU A 317 -8.89 -18.17 18.01
N ALA A 318 -9.22 -17.81 19.25
CA ALA A 318 -8.30 -18.02 20.38
C ALA A 318 -7.94 -19.50 20.59
N ARG A 319 -8.88 -20.42 20.33
CA ARG A 319 -8.60 -21.86 20.34
C ARG A 319 -7.72 -22.30 19.18
N ILE A 320 -8.03 -21.87 17.95
CA ILE A 320 -7.25 -22.21 16.74
C ILE A 320 -5.80 -21.76 16.90
N TYR A 321 -5.57 -20.56 17.43
CA TYR A 321 -4.22 -20.01 17.62
C TYR A 321 -3.59 -20.36 18.98
N GLY A 322 -4.30 -21.06 19.85
CA GLY A 322 -3.81 -21.48 21.17
C GLY A 322 -3.69 -20.38 22.23
N ALA A 323 -4.01 -19.13 21.91
CA ALA A 323 -3.99 -18.00 22.84
C ALA A 323 -4.87 -16.84 22.35
N MET A 324 -5.14 -15.87 23.23
CA MET A 324 -5.72 -14.57 22.85
C MET A 324 -4.58 -13.58 22.53
N PRO A 325 -4.32 -13.24 21.26
CA PRO A 325 -3.22 -12.35 20.91
C PRO A 325 -3.58 -10.87 21.02
N LEU A 326 -4.88 -10.53 21.05
CA LEU A 326 -5.35 -9.15 21.04
C LEU A 326 -4.90 -8.41 22.31
N GLN A 327 -4.31 -7.24 22.11
CA GLN A 327 -3.85 -6.36 23.19
C GLN A 327 -4.74 -5.12 23.24
N TYR A 328 -5.02 -4.63 24.45
CA TYR A 328 -5.79 -3.42 24.64
C TYR A 328 -4.97 -2.16 24.36
N SER A 329 -5.65 -1.11 23.91
CA SER A 329 -5.17 0.26 23.79
C SER A 329 -6.29 1.21 24.21
N ASN A 330 -5.92 2.38 24.70
CA ASN A 330 -6.82 3.50 24.96
C ASN A 330 -6.43 4.76 24.15
N ILE A 331 -5.50 4.62 23.18
CA ILE A 331 -5.06 5.73 22.34
C ILE A 331 -6.16 6.10 21.36
N MET A 332 -6.62 7.35 21.43
CA MET A 332 -7.49 7.96 20.43
C MET A 332 -6.76 9.12 19.78
N LEU A 333 -6.57 9.05 18.47
CA LEU A 333 -5.96 10.12 17.70
C LEU A 333 -7.03 11.02 17.09
N SER A 334 -6.78 12.32 17.11
CA SER A 334 -7.59 13.33 16.45
C SER A 334 -6.67 14.36 15.80
N GLN A 335 -7.09 14.93 14.68
CA GLN A 335 -6.29 15.94 14.00
C GLN A 335 -6.29 17.24 14.81
N PHE A 336 -5.13 17.69 15.26
CA PHE A 336 -5.01 18.96 15.96
C PHE A 336 -5.49 20.13 15.07
N GLY A 337 -6.42 20.93 15.58
CA GLY A 337 -6.97 22.08 14.86
C GLY A 337 -8.06 21.77 13.83
N PHE A 338 -8.58 20.54 13.78
CA PHE A 338 -9.66 20.14 12.87
C PHE A 338 -10.71 19.27 13.60
N PRO A 339 -12.03 19.44 13.37
CA PRO A 339 -12.66 20.40 12.45
C PRO A 339 -12.73 21.82 13.01
N SER A 340 -12.68 21.96 14.33
CA SER A 340 -12.57 23.26 14.99
C SER A 340 -11.11 23.62 15.16
N TYR A 341 -10.75 24.84 14.75
CA TYR A 341 -9.41 25.42 14.91
C TYR A 341 -8.86 25.27 16.34
N ALA A 342 -9.73 25.30 17.36
CA ALA A 342 -9.35 25.20 18.76
C ALA A 342 -9.84 23.91 19.44
N ASN A 343 -9.91 22.78 18.72
CA ASN A 343 -10.39 21.50 19.29
C ASN A 343 -9.61 21.04 20.54
N HIS A 344 -8.34 21.45 20.69
CA HIS A 344 -7.52 21.18 21.88
C HIS A 344 -7.96 21.93 23.15
N LYS A 345 -8.78 22.98 23.01
CA LYS A 345 -9.38 23.74 24.13
C LYS A 345 -10.83 23.38 24.40
N ALA A 346 -11.46 22.61 23.50
CA ALA A 346 -12.84 22.20 23.67
C ALA A 346 -12.93 21.33 24.93
N LYS A 347 -13.79 21.73 25.88
CA LYS A 347 -14.16 20.84 26.99
C LYS A 347 -14.99 19.72 26.39
N SER A 348 -14.50 18.48 26.53
CA SER A 348 -15.16 17.25 26.10
C SER A 348 -16.52 17.06 26.75
#